data_AF-A0A957D0F7-F1
#
_entry.id   AF-A0A957D0F7-F1
#
_cell.length_a   1.000
_cell.length_b   1.000
_cell.length_c   1.000
_cell.angle_alpha   90.00
_cell.angle_beta   90.00
_cell.angle_gamma   90.00
#
_symmetry.space_group_name_H-M   'P 1'
#
loop_
_entity.id
_entity.type
_entity.pdbx_description
1 polymer ?
#
loop_
_entity_poly.entity_id
_entity_poly.type
_entity_poly.pdbx_seq_one_letter_code
_entity_poly.pdbx_strand_id
1 'polypeptide(L)'
;EFEKAEAKLLETHGKTWDEMFPAEWYHELTHIKMPKAGLLLAESLGGEIDELSNQRAWIMIQPIPFMEVESAWARVAALQAPDGMSEADFFAQMRETQMLDLTLPFSVQTPQWANYEPLSVKYTKRVGGQYFGLGRNNAHCRASFHLATHMDGEKHFHAAGRTIGQMPFDYWRGPGVIVDISDAVSNSSVYTPAMIEERVDIREGDILIIKTGWHKYGWNSPDSDEFRYMIKHPGPSPDFADWCIEKKIKWLGVDCVAMEHPMNTIQRIWHPKTFDEANQKLIDQYGQDWDEVYPLDKYYQDMHLNLFPKGIVHAENLGGELAEVGNGRYFIAAFIQKGMELASCWGRFVAFAES
;
A
#
# COMPACT_ATOMS: atom_id res chain seq x y z
N GLU A 1 30.26 28.76 -2.84
CA GLU A 1 29.06 28.58 -1.99
C GLU A 1 29.38 28.62 -0.49
N PHE A 2 30.29 27.77 0.04
CA PHE A 2 30.66 27.82 1.47
C PHE A 2 31.16 29.22 1.93
N GLU A 3 32.09 29.84 1.21
CA GLU A 3 32.58 31.20 1.52
C GLU A 3 31.44 32.24 1.58
N LYS A 4 30.39 32.08 0.75
CA LYS A 4 29.21 32.96 0.79
C LYS A 4 28.38 32.74 2.05
N ALA A 5 28.22 31.48 2.46
CA ALA A 5 27.50 31.12 3.68
C ALA A 5 28.26 31.61 4.93
N GLU A 6 29.58 31.47 4.95
CA GLU A 6 30.45 31.96 6.02
C GLU A 6 30.44 33.50 6.10
N ALA A 7 30.57 34.19 4.97
CA ALA A 7 30.47 35.66 4.94
C ALA A 7 29.11 36.14 5.47
N LYS A 8 28.01 35.46 5.12
CA LYS A 8 26.68 35.77 5.64
C LYS A 8 26.56 35.56 7.15
N LEU A 9 27.16 34.50 7.71
CA LEU A 9 27.19 34.28 9.16
C LEU A 9 28.00 35.36 9.89
N LEU A 10 29.14 35.76 9.33
CA LEU A 10 29.93 36.86 9.86
C LEU A 10 29.15 38.18 9.85
N GLU A 11 28.44 38.47 8.77
CA GLU A 11 27.59 39.67 8.65
C GLU A 11 26.42 39.66 9.63
N THR A 12 25.72 38.54 9.77
CA THR A 12 24.46 38.46 10.54
C THR A 12 24.65 38.13 12.02
N HIS A 13 25.71 37.41 12.38
CA HIS A 13 25.95 36.89 13.72
C HIS A 13 27.34 37.21 14.29
N GLY A 14 28.25 37.80 13.49
CA GLY A 14 29.61 38.15 13.94
C GLY A 14 30.50 36.95 14.25
N LYS A 15 30.15 35.76 13.75
CA LYS A 15 30.86 34.50 14.00
C LYS A 15 31.13 33.77 12.70
N THR A 16 32.24 33.03 12.64
CA THR A 16 32.52 32.08 11.54
C THR A 16 31.59 30.86 11.61
N TRP A 17 31.62 30.03 10.57
CA TRP A 17 30.84 28.79 10.55
C TRP A 17 31.21 27.87 11.72
N ASP A 18 32.50 27.67 11.96
CA ASP A 18 32.99 26.76 13.00
C ASP A 18 32.75 27.29 14.43
N GLU A 19 32.71 28.62 14.60
CA GLU A 19 32.34 29.24 15.87
C GLU A 19 30.84 29.12 16.17
N MET A 20 30.00 29.18 15.13
CA MET A 20 28.55 29.05 15.25
C MET A 20 28.10 27.59 15.37
N PHE A 21 28.77 26.70 14.62
CA PHE A 21 28.44 25.27 14.52
C PHE A 21 29.70 24.41 14.71
N PRO A 22 30.25 24.33 15.94
CA PRO A 22 31.43 23.50 16.19
C PRO A 22 31.18 22.06 15.76
N ALA A 23 32.06 21.50 14.92
CA ALA A 23 31.84 20.23 14.24
C ALA A 23 31.50 19.06 15.20
N GLU A 24 32.20 18.96 16.33
CA GLU A 24 31.95 17.94 17.35
C GLU A 24 30.56 18.09 17.98
N TRP A 25 30.19 19.32 18.35
CA TRP A 25 28.87 19.59 18.92
C TRP A 25 27.76 19.30 17.92
N TYR A 26 27.92 19.72 16.67
CA TYR A 26 26.94 19.51 15.62
C TYR A 26 26.77 18.01 15.33
N HIS A 27 27.86 17.26 15.26
CA HIS A 27 27.83 15.80 15.10
C HIS A 27 27.13 15.13 16.27
N GLU A 28 27.52 15.44 17.51
CA GLU A 28 26.89 14.90 18.72
C GLU A 28 25.38 15.22 18.78
N LEU A 29 24.98 16.43 18.41
CA LEU A 29 23.57 16.81 18.39
C LEU A 29 22.78 16.00 17.34
N THR A 30 23.22 16.05 16.09
CA THR A 30 22.46 15.57 14.93
C THR A 30 22.55 14.07 14.70
N HIS A 31 23.66 13.42 15.08
CA HIS A 31 23.91 12.00 14.82
C HIS A 31 23.80 11.13 16.07
N ILE A 32 23.86 11.71 17.28
CA ILE A 32 23.77 10.97 18.54
C ILE A 32 22.52 11.36 19.33
N LYS A 33 22.38 12.64 19.72
CA LYS A 33 21.30 13.08 20.61
C LYS A 33 19.93 13.03 19.96
N MET A 34 19.76 13.63 18.78
CA MET A 34 18.48 13.64 18.07
C MET A 34 17.98 12.22 17.74
N PRO A 35 18.79 11.31 17.15
CA PRO A 35 18.34 9.95 16.88
C PRO A 35 18.02 9.15 18.16
N LYS A 36 18.82 9.30 19.22
CA LYS A 36 18.54 8.64 20.52
C LYS A 36 17.27 9.16 21.20
N ALA A 37 16.88 10.40 20.91
CA ALA A 37 15.61 10.97 21.34
C ALA A 37 14.41 10.51 20.48
N GLY A 38 14.64 9.67 19.46
CA GLY A 38 13.60 9.19 18.54
C GLY A 38 13.18 10.22 17.50
N LEU A 39 13.96 11.30 17.31
CA LEU A 39 13.64 12.31 16.30
C LEU A 39 14.01 11.77 14.91
N LEU A 40 12.99 11.50 14.10
CA LEU A 40 13.12 11.08 12.71
C LEU A 40 13.08 12.29 11.78
N LEU A 41 13.76 12.19 10.65
CA LEU A 41 13.81 13.24 9.63
C LEU A 41 13.08 12.77 8.37
N ALA A 42 12.26 13.65 7.80
CA ALA A 42 11.77 13.53 6.43
C ALA A 42 12.41 14.64 5.60
N GLU A 43 13.16 14.24 4.58
CA GLU A 43 14.00 15.13 3.80
C GLU A 43 13.45 15.31 2.39
N SER A 44 13.81 16.43 1.75
CA SER A 44 13.42 16.75 0.36
C SER A 44 11.90 16.81 0.13
N LEU A 45 11.17 17.33 1.11
CA LEU A 45 9.74 17.60 0.96
C LEU A 45 9.50 18.71 -0.08
N GLY A 46 8.43 18.56 -0.86
CA GLY A 46 8.01 19.50 -1.90
C GLY A 46 6.51 19.35 -2.17
N GLY A 47 6.08 19.64 -3.41
CA GLY A 47 4.66 19.60 -3.78
C GLY A 47 3.94 20.87 -3.33
N GLU A 48 2.80 20.72 -2.65
CA GLU A 48 1.94 21.83 -2.19
C GLU A 48 2.42 22.44 -0.85
N ILE A 49 3.67 22.20 -0.45
CA ILE A 49 4.20 22.66 0.85
C ILE A 49 4.14 24.19 1.01
N ASP A 50 4.29 24.92 -0.09
CA ASP A 50 4.22 26.38 -0.09
C ASP A 50 2.82 26.88 0.33
N GLU A 51 1.76 26.12 0.02
CA GLU A 51 0.37 26.42 0.41
C GLU A 51 0.15 26.35 1.92
N LEU A 52 1.03 25.64 2.64
CA LEU A 52 0.99 25.46 4.10
C LEU A 52 2.04 26.31 4.83
N SER A 53 2.72 27.21 4.14
CA SER A 53 3.78 28.03 4.72
C SER A 53 3.28 28.85 5.90
N ASN A 54 3.96 28.72 7.04
CA ASN A 54 3.65 29.41 8.31
C ASN A 54 2.25 29.09 8.89
N GLN A 55 1.65 27.97 8.49
CA GLN A 55 0.36 27.51 8.98
C GLN A 55 0.51 26.22 9.78
N ARG A 56 -0.45 25.97 10.68
CA ARG A 56 -0.53 24.69 11.37
C ARG A 56 -1.34 23.71 10.51
N ALA A 57 -0.89 22.46 10.49
CA ALA A 57 -1.55 21.38 9.79
C ALA A 57 -1.33 20.06 10.54
N TRP A 58 -2.24 19.11 10.35
CA TRP A 58 -2.04 17.74 10.78
C TRP A 58 -1.20 17.02 9.73
N ILE A 59 0.05 16.68 10.06
CA ILE A 59 1.01 16.11 9.12
C ILE A 59 1.10 14.60 9.32
N MET A 60 0.96 13.84 8.24
CA MET A 60 1.14 12.39 8.20
C MET A 60 2.28 12.05 7.26
N ILE A 61 3.29 11.34 7.77
CA ILE A 61 4.45 10.87 7.02
C ILE A 61 4.33 9.35 6.94
N GLN A 62 4.18 8.83 5.73
CA GLN A 62 3.83 7.43 5.49
C GLN A 62 4.96 6.73 4.71
N PRO A 63 6.03 6.29 5.40
CA PRO A 63 7.13 5.56 4.78
C PRO A 63 6.70 4.14 4.44
N ILE A 64 7.20 3.59 3.33
CA ILE A 64 7.07 2.16 3.03
C ILE A 64 7.68 1.35 4.19
N PRO A 65 7.03 0.27 4.69
CA PRO A 65 7.53 -0.54 5.81
C PRO A 65 8.71 -1.43 5.42
N PHE A 66 9.75 -0.89 4.79
CA PHE A 66 10.94 -1.69 4.52
C PHE A 66 11.54 -2.20 5.83
N MET A 67 11.66 -3.52 5.93
CA MET A 67 12.45 -4.17 6.96
C MET A 67 13.93 -4.06 6.59
N GLU A 68 14.79 -4.06 7.60
CA GLU A 68 16.23 -4.20 7.42
C GLU A 68 16.88 -3.07 6.59
N VAL A 69 16.33 -1.86 6.61
CA VAL A 69 16.96 -0.66 6.00
C VAL A 69 16.87 0.54 6.96
N GLU A 70 17.76 1.51 6.78
CA GLU A 70 17.81 2.74 7.58
C GLU A 70 16.91 3.88 7.07
N SER A 71 16.40 3.77 5.84
CA SER A 71 15.60 4.80 5.19
C SER A 71 14.63 4.19 4.18
N ALA A 72 13.48 4.84 3.97
CA ALA A 72 12.47 4.41 3.01
C ALA A 72 11.84 5.63 2.34
N TRP A 73 11.37 5.46 1.09
CA TRP A 73 10.53 6.46 0.46
C TRP A 73 9.23 6.63 1.24
N ALA A 74 8.78 7.87 1.36
CA ALA A 74 7.59 8.22 2.11
C ALA A 74 6.70 9.15 1.30
N ARG A 75 5.39 8.91 1.39
CA ARG A 75 4.40 9.87 0.93
C ARG A 75 3.98 10.71 2.13
N VAL A 76 4.11 12.02 2.02
CA VAL A 76 3.72 12.96 3.07
C VAL A 76 2.43 13.66 2.65
N ALA A 77 1.49 13.75 3.58
CA ALA A 77 0.25 14.49 3.40
C ALA A 77 0.00 15.37 4.62
N ALA A 78 -0.72 16.45 4.40
CA ALA A 78 -1.14 17.35 5.45
C ALA A 78 -2.63 17.66 5.30
N LEU A 79 -3.30 17.85 6.43
CA LEU A 79 -4.71 18.22 6.50
C LEU A 79 -4.85 19.51 7.33
N GLN A 80 -5.73 20.39 6.88
CA GLN A 80 -6.17 21.57 7.62
C GLN A 80 -7.62 21.38 8.06
N ALA A 81 -8.03 22.17 9.06
CA ALA A 81 -9.42 22.16 9.49
C ALA A 81 -10.34 22.57 8.31
N PRO A 82 -11.45 21.84 8.10
CA PRO A 82 -12.41 22.22 7.08
C PRO A 82 -13.13 23.53 7.46
N ASP A 83 -13.72 24.18 6.46
CA ASP A 83 -14.52 25.39 6.67
C ASP A 83 -15.61 25.14 7.74
N GLY A 84 -15.68 26.05 8.72
CA GLY A 84 -16.66 25.97 9.81
C GLY A 84 -16.23 25.14 11.03
N MET A 85 -15.03 24.53 11.02
CA MET A 85 -14.44 23.87 12.18
C MET A 85 -13.20 24.65 12.66
N SER A 86 -13.07 24.83 13.98
CA SER A 86 -11.86 25.47 14.52
C SER A 86 -10.65 24.53 14.41
N GLU A 87 -9.45 25.09 14.27
CA GLU A 87 -8.21 24.30 14.25
C GLU A 87 -8.05 23.43 15.51
N ALA A 88 -8.43 23.98 16.67
CA ALA A 88 -8.33 23.28 17.94
C ALA A 88 -9.27 22.06 17.99
N ASP A 89 -10.51 22.22 17.54
CA ASP A 89 -11.50 21.14 17.49
C ASP A 89 -11.08 20.08 16.47
N PHE A 90 -10.62 20.50 15.28
CA PHE A 90 -10.11 19.59 14.25
C PHE A 90 -8.96 18.73 14.79
N PHE A 91 -7.94 19.34 15.40
CA PHE A 91 -6.83 18.58 15.95
C PHE A 91 -7.21 17.74 17.17
N ALA A 92 -8.23 18.13 17.94
CA ALA A 92 -8.77 17.28 19.00
C ALA A 92 -9.42 16.04 18.38
N GLN A 93 -10.25 16.20 17.36
CA GLN A 93 -10.88 15.08 16.66
C GLN A 93 -9.82 14.16 16.02
N MET A 94 -8.84 14.70 15.30
CA MET A 94 -7.77 13.91 14.68
C MET A 94 -6.95 13.08 15.67
N ARG A 95 -6.85 13.50 16.94
CA ARG A 95 -6.17 12.72 18.00
C ARG A 95 -7.01 11.56 18.50
N GLU A 96 -8.33 11.69 18.50
CA GLU A 96 -9.26 10.64 18.91
C GLU A 96 -9.56 9.64 17.77
N THR A 97 -9.39 10.07 16.51
CA THR A 97 -9.60 9.20 15.35
C THR A 97 -8.62 8.04 15.35
N GLN A 98 -9.14 6.81 15.39
CA GLN A 98 -8.33 5.61 15.19
C GLN A 98 -7.96 5.46 13.71
N MET A 99 -6.66 5.42 13.43
CA MET A 99 -6.10 5.10 12.12
C MET A 99 -5.52 3.69 12.15
N LEU A 100 -6.04 2.81 11.29
CA LEU A 100 -5.66 1.42 11.15
C LEU A 100 -4.64 1.27 10.01
N ASP A 101 -3.51 0.61 10.23
CA ASP A 101 -2.52 0.25 9.20
C ASP A 101 -2.86 -1.10 8.57
N LEU A 102 -3.22 -1.05 7.28
CA LEU A 102 -3.59 -2.21 6.47
C LEU A 102 -2.41 -2.77 5.66
N THR A 103 -1.19 -2.32 5.96
CA THR A 103 0.02 -2.60 5.18
C THR A 103 0.89 -3.67 5.85
N LEU A 104 1.26 -4.72 5.12
CA LEU A 104 2.25 -5.70 5.54
C LEU A 104 3.67 -5.11 5.47
N PRO A 105 4.60 -5.59 6.31
CA PRO A 105 6.00 -5.23 6.18
C PRO A 105 6.56 -5.62 4.81
N PHE A 106 7.51 -4.85 4.30
CA PHE A 106 8.22 -5.16 3.06
C PHE A 106 9.61 -5.70 3.37
N SER A 107 9.83 -6.99 3.12
CA SER A 107 11.02 -7.71 3.57
C SER A 107 11.63 -8.53 2.44
N VAL A 108 12.92 -8.88 2.59
CA VAL A 108 13.55 -9.92 1.73
C VAL A 108 12.87 -11.29 1.89
N GLN A 109 12.05 -11.46 2.93
CA GLN A 109 11.19 -12.62 3.15
C GLN A 109 9.83 -12.51 2.46
N THR A 110 9.49 -11.36 1.88
CA THR A 110 8.24 -11.23 1.14
C THR A 110 8.29 -12.12 -0.10
N PRO A 111 7.37 -13.09 -0.24
CA PRO A 111 7.35 -13.99 -1.37
C PRO A 111 6.90 -13.24 -2.62
N GLN A 112 7.48 -13.61 -3.75
CA GLN A 112 7.14 -13.04 -5.05
C GLN A 112 5.97 -13.77 -5.70
N TRP A 113 5.17 -13.03 -6.49
CA TRP A 113 4.37 -13.68 -7.51
C TRP A 113 5.28 -14.43 -8.48
N ALA A 114 4.82 -15.57 -8.99
CA ALA A 114 5.67 -16.50 -9.72
C ALA A 114 6.41 -15.83 -10.91
N ASN A 115 7.74 -16.03 -10.93
CA ASN A 115 8.72 -15.44 -11.86
C ASN A 115 9.04 -13.94 -11.68
N TYR A 116 8.51 -13.25 -10.67
CA TYR A 116 8.89 -11.87 -10.40
C TYR A 116 10.24 -11.79 -9.68
N GLU A 117 10.98 -10.69 -9.89
CA GLU A 117 12.21 -10.40 -9.16
C GLU A 117 11.86 -10.14 -7.68
N PRO A 118 12.36 -10.95 -6.73
CA PRO A 118 12.12 -10.76 -5.30
C PRO A 118 12.85 -9.51 -4.79
N LEU A 119 12.54 -9.09 -3.55
CA LEU A 119 13.32 -8.03 -2.92
C LEU A 119 14.74 -8.52 -2.58
N SER A 120 15.73 -7.80 -3.08
CA SER A 120 17.12 -7.90 -2.64
C SER A 120 17.57 -6.57 -2.04
N VAL A 121 18.30 -6.62 -0.93
CA VAL A 121 18.90 -5.47 -0.26
C VAL A 121 20.41 -5.67 -0.16
N LYS A 122 21.19 -4.70 -0.66
CA LYS A 122 22.65 -4.70 -0.61
C LYS A 122 23.16 -3.47 0.11
N TYR A 123 23.63 -3.65 1.33
CA TYR A 123 24.34 -2.61 2.07
C TYR A 123 25.66 -2.24 1.38
N THR A 124 25.85 -0.96 1.11
CA THR A 124 27.06 -0.42 0.46
C THR A 124 27.92 0.39 1.42
N LYS A 125 27.32 0.97 2.47
CA LYS A 125 28.02 1.72 3.51
C LYS A 125 27.41 1.38 4.87
N ARG A 126 28.26 1.36 5.90
CA ARG A 126 27.86 1.26 7.30
C ARG A 126 28.57 2.32 8.12
N VAL A 127 27.98 2.72 9.25
CA VAL A 127 28.61 3.64 10.20
C VAL A 127 29.99 3.08 10.60
N GLY A 128 31.05 3.84 10.28
CA GLY A 128 32.44 3.43 10.45
C GLY A 128 33.39 4.20 9.54
N GLY A 129 34.69 3.92 9.63
CA GLY A 129 35.70 4.53 8.76
C GLY A 129 35.50 4.13 7.30
N GLN A 130 35.37 5.12 6.42
CA GLN A 130 35.31 5.00 4.97
C GLN A 130 36.41 5.85 4.34
N TYR A 131 36.67 5.64 3.04
CA TYR A 131 37.74 6.34 2.31
C TYR A 131 37.68 7.87 2.41
N PHE A 132 36.49 8.44 2.65
CA PHE A 132 36.23 9.89 2.76
C PHE A 132 35.78 10.35 4.17
N GLY A 133 36.06 9.56 5.22
CA GLY A 133 35.72 9.91 6.60
C GLY A 133 34.69 8.95 7.22
N LEU A 134 33.87 9.44 8.16
CA LEU A 134 32.81 8.63 8.78
C LEU A 134 31.70 8.35 7.75
N GLY A 135 31.49 7.06 7.46
CA GLY A 135 30.40 6.60 6.62
C GLY A 135 29.04 6.72 7.33
N ARG A 136 27.99 6.93 6.54
CA ARG A 136 26.59 6.73 6.94
C ARG A 136 26.11 5.39 6.42
N ASN A 137 25.11 4.79 7.06
CA ASN A 137 24.45 3.60 6.51
C ASN A 137 23.85 3.95 5.13
N ASN A 138 24.00 3.02 4.19
CA ASN A 138 23.38 3.13 2.88
C ASN A 138 23.19 1.73 2.30
N ALA A 139 22.03 1.48 1.70
CA ALA A 139 21.72 0.27 0.96
C ALA A 139 21.14 0.57 -0.42
N HIS A 140 21.32 -0.39 -1.34
CA HIS A 140 20.61 -0.44 -2.60
C HIS A 140 19.57 -1.57 -2.54
N CYS A 141 18.38 -1.34 -3.09
CA CYS A 141 17.37 -2.37 -3.26
C CYS A 141 17.05 -2.63 -4.74
N ARG A 142 16.62 -3.85 -5.05
CA ARG A 142 16.04 -4.24 -6.34
C ARG A 142 14.87 -5.17 -6.07
N ALA A 143 13.74 -4.91 -6.70
CA ALA A 143 12.47 -5.61 -6.49
C ALA A 143 11.51 -5.34 -7.64
N SER A 144 10.58 -6.27 -7.89
CA SER A 144 9.40 -5.99 -8.71
C SER A 144 8.41 -5.10 -7.96
N PHE A 145 7.69 -4.22 -8.66
CA PHE A 145 6.72 -3.32 -8.03
C PHE A 145 5.48 -4.04 -7.45
N HIS A 146 5.15 -5.21 -8.01
CA HIS A 146 4.05 -6.08 -7.60
C HIS A 146 4.51 -7.05 -6.49
N LEU A 147 4.95 -6.50 -5.37
CA LEU A 147 5.43 -7.26 -4.21
C LEU A 147 4.90 -6.65 -2.92
N ALA A 148 4.74 -7.48 -1.89
CA ALA A 148 4.16 -7.08 -0.61
C ALA A 148 2.82 -6.36 -0.81
N THR A 149 2.42 -5.54 0.15
CA THR A 149 1.28 -4.64 -0.02
C THR A 149 1.57 -3.57 -1.07
N HIS A 150 0.78 -3.55 -2.15
CA HIS A 150 1.00 -2.66 -3.28
C HIS A 150 -0.31 -2.30 -3.98
N MET A 151 -0.25 -1.26 -4.83
CA MET A 151 -1.34 -0.86 -5.72
C MET A 151 -0.99 -1.18 -7.16
N ASP A 152 -1.87 -1.87 -7.85
CA ASP A 152 -1.79 -2.09 -9.29
C ASP A 152 -2.56 -1.02 -10.03
N GLY A 153 -1.85 -0.15 -10.74
CA GLY A 153 -2.43 0.95 -11.50
C GLY A 153 -2.85 0.54 -12.92
N GLU A 154 -3.59 1.44 -13.58
CA GLU A 154 -4.17 1.19 -14.91
C GLU A 154 -3.14 0.65 -15.91
N LYS A 155 -1.94 1.24 -15.94
CA LYS A 155 -0.87 0.88 -16.89
C LYS A 155 -0.47 -0.60 -16.85
N HIS A 156 -0.74 -1.30 -15.75
CA HIS A 156 -0.37 -2.70 -15.59
C HIS A 156 -1.04 -3.62 -16.62
N PHE A 157 -2.32 -3.37 -16.95
CA PHE A 157 -3.09 -4.13 -17.95
C PHE A 157 -3.77 -3.26 -19.00
N HIS A 158 -3.73 -1.93 -18.84
CA HIS A 158 -4.23 -0.98 -19.82
C HIS A 158 -3.09 -0.09 -20.33
N ALA A 159 -2.51 -0.46 -21.49
CA ALA A 159 -1.35 0.25 -22.04
C ALA A 159 -1.58 1.75 -22.29
N ALA A 160 -2.81 2.18 -22.57
CA ALA A 160 -3.17 3.59 -22.73
C ALA A 160 -3.54 4.30 -21.40
N GLY A 161 -3.57 3.55 -20.30
CA GLY A 161 -3.89 4.05 -18.97
C GLY A 161 -2.81 4.92 -18.36
N ARG A 162 -3.15 5.48 -17.20
CA ARG A 162 -2.28 6.33 -16.38
C ARG A 162 -1.29 5.50 -15.58
N THR A 163 -0.09 6.05 -15.41
CA THR A 163 0.86 5.55 -14.41
C THR A 163 0.46 6.01 -13.01
N ILE A 164 1.00 5.37 -11.98
CA ILE A 164 0.76 5.73 -10.57
C ILE A 164 1.00 7.23 -10.32
N GLY A 165 2.10 7.79 -10.84
CA GLY A 165 2.45 9.19 -10.65
C GLY A 165 1.56 10.19 -11.39
N GLN A 166 0.82 9.74 -12.41
CA GLN A 166 -0.15 10.55 -13.17
C GLN A 166 -1.54 10.58 -12.52
N MET A 167 -1.86 9.62 -11.66
CA MET A 167 -3.14 9.60 -10.95
C MET A 167 -3.25 10.80 -9.99
N PRO A 168 -4.40 11.51 -9.97
CA PRO A 168 -4.63 12.60 -9.02
C PRO A 168 -4.50 12.12 -7.57
N PHE A 169 -3.95 12.94 -6.68
CA PHE A 169 -3.74 12.53 -5.29
C PHE A 169 -5.06 12.19 -4.56
N ASP A 170 -6.13 12.93 -4.87
CA ASP A 170 -7.46 12.72 -4.29
C ASP A 170 -8.13 11.40 -4.72
N TYR A 171 -7.65 10.77 -5.80
CA TYR A 171 -8.12 9.45 -6.21
C TYR A 171 -7.79 8.38 -5.16
N TRP A 172 -6.67 8.54 -4.43
CA TRP A 172 -6.18 7.55 -3.48
C TRP A 172 -6.87 7.54 -2.13
N ARG A 173 -7.88 8.39 -1.91
CA ARG A 173 -8.61 8.46 -0.63
C ARG A 173 -10.10 8.65 -0.84
N GLY A 174 -10.92 8.29 0.15
CA GLY A 174 -12.35 8.53 0.10
C GLY A 174 -13.13 7.68 1.10
N PRO A 175 -14.47 7.85 1.14
CA PRO A 175 -15.32 6.92 1.86
C PRO A 175 -15.22 5.51 1.26
N GLY A 176 -15.45 4.51 2.09
CA GLY A 176 -15.40 3.13 1.67
C GLY A 176 -15.94 2.17 2.71
N VAL A 177 -15.85 0.89 2.39
CA VAL A 177 -16.24 -0.23 3.26
C VAL A 177 -15.10 -1.23 3.37
N ILE A 178 -14.95 -1.80 4.56
CA ILE A 178 -14.19 -3.03 4.77
C ILE A 178 -15.23 -4.12 5.04
N VAL A 179 -15.18 -5.19 4.27
CA VAL A 179 -16.11 -6.32 4.38
C VAL A 179 -15.34 -7.59 4.70
N ASP A 180 -15.69 -8.20 5.83
CA ASP A 180 -15.18 -9.48 6.31
C ASP A 180 -16.09 -10.62 5.81
N ILE A 181 -15.56 -11.37 4.85
CA ILE A 181 -16.16 -12.59 4.32
C ILE A 181 -15.36 -13.85 4.73
N SER A 182 -14.44 -13.72 5.69
CA SER A 182 -13.53 -14.80 6.07
C SER A 182 -14.24 -16.04 6.62
N ASP A 183 -15.45 -15.88 7.15
CA ASP A 183 -16.31 -16.97 7.60
C ASP A 183 -16.98 -17.74 6.45
N ALA A 184 -17.12 -17.11 5.29
CA ALA A 184 -17.84 -17.63 4.13
C ALA A 184 -16.92 -18.17 3.03
N VAL A 185 -15.60 -18.00 3.16
CA VAL A 185 -14.63 -18.43 2.15
C VAL A 185 -13.62 -19.43 2.70
N SER A 186 -13.14 -20.28 1.80
CA SER A 186 -12.12 -21.31 2.03
C SER A 186 -11.28 -21.49 0.76
N ASN A 187 -10.39 -22.48 0.72
CA ASN A 187 -9.50 -22.74 -0.43
C ASN A 187 -10.25 -22.70 -1.76
N SER A 188 -9.83 -21.83 -2.67
CA SER A 188 -10.37 -21.66 -4.02
C SER A 188 -11.89 -21.42 -4.04
N SER A 189 -12.42 -20.69 -3.05
CA SER A 189 -13.83 -20.28 -3.07
C SER A 189 -14.06 -19.13 -4.01
N VAL A 190 -15.26 -19.10 -4.57
CA VAL A 190 -15.79 -17.95 -5.31
C VAL A 190 -16.63 -17.10 -4.37
N TYR A 191 -16.35 -15.80 -4.28
CA TYR A 191 -17.18 -14.83 -3.56
C TYR A 191 -17.97 -13.95 -4.54
N THR A 192 -19.18 -13.53 -4.15
CA THR A 192 -20.11 -12.82 -5.04
C THR A 192 -20.42 -11.40 -4.55
N PRO A 193 -20.93 -10.50 -5.42
CA PRO A 193 -21.45 -9.21 -4.98
C PRO A 193 -22.48 -9.30 -3.86
N ALA A 194 -23.38 -10.30 -3.89
CA ALA A 194 -24.39 -10.51 -2.87
C ALA A 194 -23.77 -10.74 -1.48
N MET A 195 -22.67 -11.51 -1.39
CA MET A 195 -21.96 -11.72 -0.13
C MET A 195 -21.43 -10.42 0.49
N ILE A 196 -21.11 -9.43 -0.36
CA ILE A 196 -20.66 -8.10 0.03
C ILE A 196 -21.84 -7.25 0.51
N GLU A 197 -22.89 -7.13 -0.32
CA GLU A 197 -24.07 -6.29 -0.03
C GLU A 197 -24.87 -6.77 1.19
N GLU A 198 -24.81 -8.06 1.53
CA GLU A 198 -25.43 -8.60 2.75
C GLU A 198 -24.73 -8.15 4.04
N ARG A 199 -23.47 -7.72 3.97
CA ARG A 199 -22.62 -7.44 5.14
C ARG A 199 -22.33 -5.96 5.35
N VAL A 200 -22.35 -5.15 4.30
CA VAL A 200 -22.02 -3.72 4.36
C VAL A 200 -22.92 -2.88 3.45
N ASP A 201 -23.19 -1.64 3.87
CA ASP A 201 -23.82 -0.62 3.03
C ASP A 201 -22.79 0.01 2.09
N ILE A 202 -22.60 -0.60 0.91
CA ILE A 202 -21.70 -0.10 -0.13
C ILE A 202 -22.43 0.86 -1.07
N ARG A 203 -21.81 2.03 -1.31
CA ARG A 203 -22.40 3.14 -2.06
C ARG A 203 -21.62 3.45 -3.33
N GLU A 204 -22.24 4.19 -4.23
CA GLU A 204 -21.57 4.62 -5.45
C GLU A 204 -20.31 5.45 -5.15
N GLY A 205 -19.18 5.11 -5.77
CA GLY A 205 -17.92 5.82 -5.56
C GLY A 205 -17.14 5.43 -4.31
N ASP A 206 -17.61 4.45 -3.54
CA ASP A 206 -16.89 3.93 -2.38
C ASP A 206 -15.61 3.18 -2.80
N ILE A 207 -14.64 3.18 -1.90
CA ILE A 207 -13.52 2.24 -1.90
C ILE A 207 -14.00 0.93 -1.24
N LEU A 208 -13.64 -0.22 -1.79
CA LEU A 208 -14.05 -1.52 -1.25
C LEU A 208 -12.83 -2.37 -0.89
N ILE A 209 -12.69 -2.73 0.38
CA ILE A 209 -11.67 -3.66 0.87
C ILE A 209 -12.32 -4.97 1.29
N ILE A 210 -11.91 -6.07 0.66
CA ILE A 210 -12.41 -7.41 0.91
C ILE A 210 -11.42 -8.14 1.81
N LYS A 211 -11.85 -8.41 3.04
CA LYS A 211 -11.13 -9.23 4.01
C LYS A 211 -11.63 -10.67 3.88
N THR A 212 -10.80 -11.51 3.28
CA THR A 212 -11.08 -12.94 3.09
C THR A 212 -10.49 -13.79 4.21
N GLY A 213 -9.67 -13.21 5.07
CA GLY A 213 -8.91 -13.91 6.11
C GLY A 213 -7.63 -14.56 5.59
N TRP A 214 -7.27 -14.36 4.31
CA TRP A 214 -6.11 -15.02 3.70
C TRP A 214 -4.77 -14.52 4.22
N HIS A 215 -4.71 -13.30 4.77
CA HIS A 215 -3.52 -12.78 5.45
C HIS A 215 -2.99 -13.75 6.53
N LYS A 216 -3.85 -14.61 7.11
CA LYS A 216 -3.48 -15.69 8.03
C LYS A 216 -2.42 -16.64 7.46
N TYR A 217 -2.40 -16.86 6.16
CA TYR A 217 -1.44 -17.75 5.49
C TYR A 217 -0.23 -17.01 4.92
N GLY A 218 -0.16 -15.69 5.08
CA GLY A 218 0.94 -14.85 4.62
C GLY A 218 2.26 -15.16 5.33
N TRP A 219 3.36 -14.79 4.69
CA TRP A 219 4.73 -15.10 5.13
C TRP A 219 5.09 -14.60 6.55
N ASN A 220 4.42 -13.54 7.02
CA ASN A 220 4.63 -12.94 8.33
C ASN A 220 3.66 -13.44 9.41
N SER A 221 2.97 -14.56 9.16
CA SER A 221 2.03 -15.19 10.08
C SER A 221 2.62 -16.45 10.74
N PRO A 222 2.27 -16.77 12.00
CA PRO A 222 2.60 -18.07 12.59
C PRO A 222 1.96 -19.25 11.85
N ASP A 223 0.83 -19.02 11.17
CA ASP A 223 0.11 -20.02 10.36
C ASP A 223 0.48 -19.94 8.86
N SER A 224 1.67 -19.38 8.56
CA SER A 224 2.17 -19.21 7.18
C SER A 224 2.12 -20.51 6.37
N ASP A 225 1.53 -20.41 5.18
CA ASP A 225 1.50 -21.45 4.16
C ASP A 225 1.54 -20.74 2.80
N GLU A 226 2.76 -20.47 2.31
CA GLU A 226 2.96 -19.69 1.09
C GLU A 226 2.27 -20.30 -0.13
N PHE A 227 2.25 -21.64 -0.24
CA PHE A 227 1.58 -22.29 -1.37
C PHE A 227 0.07 -22.04 -1.32
N ARG A 228 -0.53 -22.17 -0.13
CA ARG A 228 -1.94 -21.86 0.07
C ARG A 228 -2.24 -20.39 -0.14
N TYR A 229 -1.39 -19.50 0.38
CA TYR A 229 -1.50 -18.06 0.21
C TYR A 229 -1.49 -17.66 -1.27
N MET A 230 -0.54 -18.23 -2.03
CA MET A 230 -0.32 -17.90 -3.44
C MET A 230 -1.34 -18.53 -4.40
N ILE A 231 -1.72 -19.79 -4.18
CA ILE A 231 -2.37 -20.61 -5.21
C ILE A 231 -3.81 -20.99 -4.85
N LYS A 232 -4.16 -20.98 -3.56
CA LYS A 232 -5.47 -21.46 -3.08
C LYS A 232 -6.37 -20.36 -2.52
N HIS A 233 -6.01 -19.09 -2.69
CA HIS A 233 -6.84 -17.99 -2.21
C HIS A 233 -8.19 -17.91 -2.93
N PRO A 234 -9.23 -17.42 -2.25
CA PRO A 234 -10.52 -17.19 -2.89
C PRO A 234 -10.44 -16.01 -3.87
N GLY A 235 -11.44 -15.92 -4.73
CA GLY A 235 -11.53 -14.88 -5.75
C GLY A 235 -12.98 -14.62 -6.19
N PRO A 236 -13.20 -13.61 -7.04
CA PRO A 236 -14.53 -13.11 -7.36
C PRO A 236 -15.30 -14.01 -8.35
N SER A 237 -16.62 -13.89 -8.30
CA SER A 237 -17.54 -14.47 -9.29
C SER A 237 -17.50 -13.72 -10.63
N PRO A 238 -17.98 -14.34 -11.73
CA PRO A 238 -17.92 -13.74 -13.06
C PRO A 238 -18.70 -12.42 -13.22
N ASP A 239 -19.71 -12.17 -12.39
CA ASP A 239 -20.51 -10.94 -12.37
C ASP A 239 -19.89 -9.80 -11.54
N PHE A 240 -18.79 -10.06 -10.84
CA PHE A 240 -18.22 -9.12 -9.88
C PHE A 240 -17.62 -7.87 -10.55
N ALA A 241 -16.92 -8.02 -11.69
CA ALA A 241 -16.34 -6.89 -12.40
C ALA A 241 -17.42 -5.94 -12.94
N ASP A 242 -18.48 -6.48 -13.53
CA ASP A 242 -19.63 -5.70 -14.02
C ASP A 242 -20.32 -4.97 -12.85
N TRP A 243 -20.53 -5.65 -11.72
CA TRP A 243 -21.08 -5.02 -10.52
C TRP A 243 -20.19 -3.88 -9.98
N CYS A 244 -18.87 -4.04 -9.97
CA CYS A 244 -17.94 -2.97 -9.58
C CYS A 244 -18.06 -1.74 -10.48
N ILE A 245 -18.24 -1.94 -11.79
CA ILE A 245 -18.44 -0.86 -12.76
C ILE A 245 -19.79 -0.17 -12.51
N GLU A 246 -20.86 -0.93 -12.30
CA GLU A 246 -22.20 -0.39 -12.03
C GLU A 246 -22.23 0.44 -10.73
N LYS A 247 -21.59 -0.06 -9.66
CA LYS A 247 -21.40 0.66 -8.40
C LYS A 247 -20.39 1.80 -8.49
N LYS A 248 -19.69 1.96 -9.62
CA LYS A 248 -18.63 2.97 -9.77
C LYS A 248 -17.62 2.89 -8.64
N ILE A 249 -17.23 1.68 -8.25
CA ILE A 249 -16.23 1.47 -7.19
C ILE A 249 -14.99 2.28 -7.53
N LYS A 250 -14.48 3.03 -6.56
CA LYS A 250 -13.34 3.93 -6.80
C LYS A 250 -12.07 3.13 -7.05
N TRP A 251 -11.75 2.22 -6.14
CA TRP A 251 -10.72 1.21 -6.26
C TRP A 251 -10.97 0.10 -5.22
N LEU A 252 -10.38 -1.08 -5.44
CA LEU A 252 -10.59 -2.27 -4.62
C LEU A 252 -9.35 -2.58 -3.75
N GLY A 253 -9.53 -3.35 -2.68
CA GLY A 253 -8.42 -3.90 -1.90
C GLY A 253 -8.72 -5.33 -1.45
N VAL A 254 -7.69 -6.16 -1.34
CA VAL A 254 -7.85 -7.54 -0.84
C VAL A 254 -6.65 -7.97 0.01
N ASP A 255 -6.90 -8.87 0.96
CA ASP A 255 -5.86 -9.49 1.79
C ASP A 255 -5.24 -10.76 1.18
N CYS A 256 -5.56 -11.04 -0.08
CA CYS A 256 -4.98 -12.08 -0.91
C CYS A 256 -3.76 -11.56 -1.67
N VAL A 257 -2.95 -12.46 -2.22
CA VAL A 257 -1.83 -12.06 -3.07
C VAL A 257 -2.28 -11.37 -4.36
N ALA A 258 -3.47 -11.70 -4.86
CA ALA A 258 -4.05 -11.12 -6.06
C ALA A 258 -5.57 -10.92 -5.89
N MET A 259 -6.14 -9.94 -6.61
CA MET A 259 -7.59 -9.72 -6.69
C MET A 259 -8.31 -10.79 -7.52
N GLU A 260 -7.60 -11.40 -8.48
CA GLU A 260 -8.11 -12.48 -9.31
C GLU A 260 -8.39 -13.75 -8.51
N HIS A 261 -9.29 -14.61 -9.00
CA HIS A 261 -9.24 -16.00 -8.58
C HIS A 261 -8.00 -16.67 -9.24
N PRO A 262 -7.12 -17.38 -8.51
CA PRO A 262 -5.87 -17.88 -9.09
C PRO A 262 -6.11 -18.87 -10.24
N MET A 263 -7.25 -19.57 -10.25
CA MET A 263 -7.65 -20.45 -11.37
C MET A 263 -8.07 -19.70 -12.65
N ASN A 264 -8.24 -18.38 -12.61
CA ASN A 264 -8.46 -17.53 -13.79
C ASN A 264 -7.15 -16.90 -14.31
N THR A 265 -6.01 -17.46 -13.90
CA THR A 265 -4.67 -17.00 -14.28
C THR A 265 -3.84 -18.16 -14.80
N ILE A 266 -2.58 -17.89 -15.17
CA ILE A 266 -1.60 -18.92 -15.54
C ILE A 266 -1.38 -20.00 -14.46
N GLN A 267 -1.72 -19.72 -13.19
CA GLN A 267 -1.55 -20.66 -12.08
C GLN A 267 -2.30 -21.98 -12.28
N ARG A 268 -3.44 -21.98 -12.99
CA ARG A 268 -4.15 -23.23 -13.32
C ARG A 268 -3.31 -24.20 -14.16
N ILE A 269 -2.44 -23.66 -15.03
CA ILE A 269 -1.56 -24.44 -15.91
C ILE A 269 -0.34 -24.92 -15.11
N TRP A 270 0.21 -24.08 -14.23
CA TRP A 270 1.36 -24.45 -13.39
C TRP A 270 0.98 -25.41 -12.25
N HIS A 271 -0.26 -25.39 -11.80
CA HIS A 271 -0.77 -26.22 -10.70
C HIS A 271 -2.03 -26.99 -11.10
N PRO A 272 -1.96 -27.91 -12.09
CA PRO A 272 -3.12 -28.60 -12.65
C PRO A 272 -3.89 -29.41 -11.60
N LYS A 273 -3.19 -30.04 -10.64
CA LYS A 273 -3.86 -30.74 -9.53
C LYS A 273 -4.70 -29.78 -8.67
N THR A 274 -4.19 -28.59 -8.38
CA THR A 274 -4.94 -27.59 -7.60
C THR A 274 -6.12 -27.04 -8.39
N PHE A 275 -5.98 -26.94 -9.72
CA PHE A 275 -7.08 -26.60 -10.60
C PHE A 275 -8.17 -27.68 -10.59
N ASP A 276 -7.82 -28.97 -10.68
CA ASP A 276 -8.79 -30.06 -10.61
C ASP A 276 -9.55 -30.06 -9.26
N GLU A 277 -8.84 -29.79 -8.15
CA GLU A 277 -9.45 -29.64 -6.81
C GLU A 277 -10.45 -28.47 -6.78
N ALA A 278 -10.09 -27.32 -7.35
CA ALA A 278 -10.95 -26.15 -7.41
C ALA A 278 -12.17 -26.37 -8.33
N ASN A 279 -11.95 -27.02 -9.48
CA ASN A 279 -12.99 -27.38 -10.45
C ASN A 279 -14.02 -28.32 -9.83
N GLN A 280 -13.57 -29.39 -9.15
CA GLN A 280 -14.49 -30.30 -8.48
C GLN A 280 -15.32 -29.57 -7.41
N LYS A 281 -14.68 -28.67 -6.65
CA LYS A 281 -15.40 -27.85 -5.66
C LYS A 281 -16.46 -26.96 -6.32
N LEU A 282 -16.15 -26.34 -7.45
CA LEU A 282 -17.11 -25.51 -8.19
C LEU A 282 -18.30 -26.34 -8.69
N ILE A 283 -18.03 -27.52 -9.26
CA ILE A 283 -19.06 -28.47 -9.69
C ILE A 283 -19.95 -28.89 -8.53
N ASP A 284 -19.36 -29.23 -7.38
CA ASP A 284 -20.11 -29.66 -6.20
C ASP A 284 -21.01 -28.55 -5.64
N GLN A 285 -20.58 -27.28 -5.75
CA GLN A 285 -21.31 -26.12 -5.22
C GLN A 285 -22.35 -25.57 -6.18
N TYR A 286 -22.04 -25.51 -7.47
CA TYR A 286 -22.83 -24.77 -8.46
C TYR A 286 -23.33 -25.65 -9.62
N GLY A 287 -22.88 -26.90 -9.72
CA GLY A 287 -23.30 -27.85 -10.75
C GLY A 287 -22.69 -27.62 -12.13
N GLN A 288 -21.71 -26.74 -12.25
CA GLN A 288 -21.03 -26.39 -13.49
C GLN A 288 -19.52 -26.47 -13.32
N ASP A 289 -18.82 -26.86 -14.38
CA ASP A 289 -17.36 -26.86 -14.36
C ASP A 289 -16.77 -25.45 -14.53
N TRP A 290 -15.47 -25.33 -14.26
CA TRP A 290 -14.77 -24.05 -14.23
C TRP A 290 -14.79 -23.34 -15.58
N ASP A 291 -14.65 -24.05 -16.69
CA ASP A 291 -14.59 -23.44 -18.02
C ASP A 291 -15.99 -23.10 -18.55
N GLU A 292 -17.05 -23.71 -18.02
CA GLU A 292 -18.44 -23.28 -18.24
C GLU A 292 -18.77 -21.96 -17.52
N VAL A 293 -18.29 -21.80 -16.27
CA VAL A 293 -18.54 -20.59 -15.46
C VAL A 293 -17.58 -19.46 -15.83
N TYR A 294 -16.31 -19.78 -16.07
CA TYR A 294 -15.23 -18.87 -16.42
C TYR A 294 -14.58 -19.21 -17.77
N PRO A 295 -15.29 -19.05 -18.91
CA PRO A 295 -14.68 -19.12 -20.22
C PRO A 295 -13.42 -18.23 -20.29
N LEU A 296 -12.29 -18.83 -20.66
CA LEU A 296 -10.97 -18.17 -20.62
C LEU A 296 -10.88 -16.92 -21.51
N ASP A 297 -11.60 -16.90 -22.63
CA ASP A 297 -11.63 -15.75 -23.54
C ASP A 297 -12.36 -14.54 -22.95
N LYS A 298 -13.15 -14.75 -21.89
CA LYS A 298 -13.88 -13.68 -21.19
C LYS A 298 -13.28 -13.33 -19.83
N TYR A 299 -12.90 -14.32 -19.03
CA TYR A 299 -12.59 -14.11 -17.60
C TYR A 299 -11.14 -14.40 -17.21
N TYR A 300 -10.25 -14.64 -18.17
CA TYR A 300 -8.83 -14.69 -17.86
C TYR A 300 -8.35 -13.30 -17.39
N GLN A 301 -7.86 -13.20 -16.16
CA GLN A 301 -7.45 -11.93 -15.54
C GLN A 301 -8.50 -10.80 -15.66
N ASP A 302 -9.76 -11.15 -15.39
CA ASP A 302 -10.94 -10.29 -15.53
C ASP A 302 -10.83 -8.99 -14.72
N MET A 303 -10.43 -9.10 -13.45
CA MET A 303 -10.32 -7.97 -12.52
C MET A 303 -9.31 -6.93 -12.99
N HIS A 304 -8.32 -7.33 -13.77
CA HIS A 304 -7.38 -6.38 -14.38
C HIS A 304 -7.85 -5.90 -15.75
N LEU A 305 -8.16 -6.82 -16.66
CA LEU A 305 -8.41 -6.50 -18.07
C LEU A 305 -9.71 -5.71 -18.27
N ASN A 306 -10.73 -5.94 -17.43
CA ASN A 306 -12.03 -5.28 -17.57
C ASN A 306 -12.20 -4.06 -16.66
N LEU A 307 -11.50 -3.98 -15.52
CA LEU A 307 -11.62 -2.84 -14.60
C LEU A 307 -10.58 -1.74 -14.83
N PHE A 308 -9.34 -2.06 -15.18
CA PHE A 308 -8.29 -1.04 -15.32
C PHE A 308 -8.55 -0.04 -16.45
N PRO A 309 -9.09 -0.45 -17.62
CA PRO A 309 -9.53 0.51 -18.65
C PRO A 309 -10.69 1.41 -18.20
N LYS A 310 -11.38 1.08 -17.11
CA LYS A 310 -12.45 1.89 -16.50
C LYS A 310 -11.94 2.75 -15.35
N GLY A 311 -10.64 2.68 -15.03
CA GLY A 311 -10.04 3.40 -13.92
C GLY A 311 -10.46 2.86 -12.56
N ILE A 312 -10.80 1.57 -12.45
CA ILE A 312 -11.03 0.89 -11.17
C ILE A 312 -9.82 -0.01 -10.93
N VAL A 313 -8.89 0.47 -10.11
CA VAL A 313 -7.62 -0.20 -9.79
C VAL A 313 -7.71 -0.96 -8.48
N HIS A 314 -6.67 -1.71 -8.09
CA HIS A 314 -6.74 -2.45 -6.83
C HIS A 314 -5.43 -2.60 -6.05
N ALA A 315 -5.57 -2.61 -4.73
CA ALA A 315 -4.54 -2.93 -3.76
C ALA A 315 -4.55 -4.42 -3.41
N GLU A 316 -3.38 -5.02 -3.34
CA GLU A 316 -3.23 -6.44 -3.07
C GLU A 316 -2.29 -6.67 -1.88
N ASN A 317 -2.37 -7.85 -1.26
CA ASN A 317 -1.61 -8.23 -0.07
C ASN A 317 -1.83 -7.27 1.12
N LEU A 318 -3.06 -6.79 1.33
CA LEU A 318 -3.39 -6.05 2.55
C LEU A 318 -3.33 -6.98 3.77
N GLY A 319 -3.09 -6.43 4.95
CA GLY A 319 -2.96 -7.21 6.18
C GLY A 319 -2.76 -6.32 7.41
N GLY A 320 -1.97 -6.80 8.38
CA GLY A 320 -1.73 -6.03 9.61
C GLY A 320 -2.98 -5.89 10.46
N GLU A 321 -3.40 -4.65 10.76
CA GLU A 321 -4.59 -4.39 11.58
C GLU A 321 -5.89 -4.82 10.88
N LEU A 322 -5.88 -5.05 9.56
CA LEU A 322 -7.01 -5.63 8.84
C LEU A 322 -7.51 -6.95 9.46
N ALA A 323 -6.62 -7.72 10.12
CA ALA A 323 -6.98 -8.97 10.80
C ALA A 323 -8.07 -8.79 11.86
N GLU A 324 -8.03 -7.68 12.59
CA GLU A 324 -8.90 -7.41 13.74
C GLU A 324 -10.11 -6.54 13.38
N VAL A 325 -10.14 -6.01 12.15
CA VAL A 325 -11.20 -5.10 11.69
C VAL A 325 -12.40 -5.90 11.19
N GLY A 326 -13.60 -5.50 11.63
CA GLY A 326 -14.86 -6.10 11.21
C GLY A 326 -15.52 -5.38 10.02
N ASN A 327 -16.73 -5.83 9.69
CA ASN A 327 -17.59 -5.17 8.71
C ASN A 327 -17.90 -3.72 9.11
N GLY A 328 -17.76 -2.77 8.19
CA GLY A 328 -18.12 -1.38 8.49
C GLY A 328 -17.80 -0.39 7.39
N ARG A 329 -18.17 0.87 7.64
CA ARG A 329 -17.80 2.03 6.83
C ARG A 329 -16.56 2.71 7.41
N TYR A 330 -15.71 3.18 6.52
CA TYR A 330 -14.42 3.78 6.85
C TYR A 330 -14.14 4.93 5.89
N PHE A 331 -13.30 5.86 6.32
CA PHE A 331 -12.56 6.69 5.37
C PHE A 331 -11.23 5.98 5.07
N ILE A 332 -10.98 5.66 3.81
CA ILE A 332 -9.85 4.82 3.39
C ILE A 332 -8.87 5.69 2.60
N ALA A 333 -7.57 5.50 2.81
CA ALA A 333 -6.53 6.22 2.10
C ALA A 333 -5.34 5.33 1.75
N ALA A 334 -4.77 5.56 0.55
CA ALA A 334 -3.54 4.96 0.08
C ALA A 334 -2.47 6.05 -0.14
N PHE A 335 -1.37 5.96 0.59
CA PHE A 335 -0.23 6.86 0.52
C PHE A 335 0.85 6.24 -0.37
N ILE A 336 0.62 6.33 -1.68
CA ILE A 336 1.47 5.71 -2.71
C ILE A 336 2.50 6.72 -3.23
N GLN A 337 3.71 6.23 -3.56
CA GLN A 337 4.78 7.08 -4.10
C GLN A 337 4.41 7.62 -5.49
N LYS A 338 4.79 8.87 -5.78
CA LYS A 338 4.48 9.55 -7.06
C LYS A 338 5.46 9.16 -8.18
N GLY A 339 5.54 7.88 -8.52
CA GLY A 339 6.42 7.42 -9.60
C GLY A 339 5.81 7.61 -10.98
N MET A 340 6.43 8.44 -11.83
CA MET A 340 5.85 8.87 -13.12
C MET A 340 5.79 7.77 -14.19
N GLU A 341 6.60 6.73 -14.08
CA GLU A 341 6.66 5.63 -15.07
C GLU A 341 6.15 4.30 -14.48
N LEU A 342 5.56 4.34 -13.29
CA LEU A 342 5.20 3.13 -12.56
C LEU A 342 3.81 2.63 -12.93
N ALA A 343 3.72 1.34 -13.31
CA ALA A 343 2.45 0.65 -13.49
C ALA A 343 1.85 0.15 -12.16
N SER A 344 2.68 -0.04 -11.15
CA SER A 344 2.32 -0.48 -9.80
C SER A 344 3.29 0.14 -8.80
N CYS A 345 2.89 0.25 -7.53
CA CYS A 345 3.78 0.80 -6.51
C CYS A 345 3.39 0.37 -5.09
N TRP A 346 4.41 0.13 -4.26
CA TRP A 346 4.27 -0.02 -2.82
C TRP A 346 3.77 1.28 -2.18
N GLY A 347 2.98 1.15 -1.11
CA GLY A 347 2.44 2.30 -0.40
C GLY A 347 2.03 1.94 1.01
N ARG A 348 1.51 2.94 1.74
CA ARG A 348 0.81 2.72 3.00
C ARG A 348 -0.69 2.80 2.78
N PHE A 349 -1.41 1.80 3.25
CA PHE A 349 -2.86 1.73 3.15
C PHE A 349 -3.41 1.83 4.56
N VAL A 350 -4.33 2.76 4.76
CA VAL A 350 -4.93 2.99 6.07
C VAL A 350 -6.43 3.12 5.98
N ALA A 351 -7.10 2.83 7.08
CA ALA A 351 -8.51 3.12 7.28
C ALA A 351 -8.72 3.92 8.57
N PHE A 352 -9.57 4.92 8.51
CA PHE A 352 -10.04 5.68 9.66
C PHE A 352 -11.44 5.18 9.98
N ALA A 353 -11.64 4.64 11.18
CA ALA A 353 -12.95 4.19 11.62
C ALA A 353 -13.90 5.39 11.73
N GLU A 354 -15.14 5.25 11.20
CA GLU A 354 -16.17 6.25 11.46
C GLU A 354 -16.52 6.25 12.96
N SER A 355 -16.47 7.43 13.59
CA SER A 355 -16.72 7.66 15.02
C SER A 355 -18.19 7.73 15.38
#